data_AF-A0A972DDX9-F1
#
_entry.id   AF-A0A972DDX9-F1
#
_cell.length_a   1.000
_cell.length_b   1.000
_cell.length_c   1.000
_cell.angle_alpha   90.00
_cell.angle_beta   90.00
_cell.angle_gamma   90.00
#
_symmetry.space_group_name_H-M   'P 1'
#
loop_
_entity.id
_entity.type
_entity.pdbx_description
1 polymer ?
#
loop_
_entity_poly.entity_id
_entity_poly.type
_entity_poly.pdbx_seq_one_letter_code
_entity_poly.pdbx_strand_id
1 'polypeptide(L)'
;MSDETVEEKLQELYDAFEKINEAELYISAESHEEYSYGPWHDDWIWGYDDKVGIGGIIEDAVRFARDCMNDCRYEEAVTIINRVMEVSVTVIDENMGDSFELSLEQMVEENLVYISLKELALNVLYSEYRLQPMDKRPEILYEYFQYPYFKDIHIEDIFSVGREELTDTDAFLQSWIDYLMLQNGEPSTRLLKEAALYLYGSDGLVEIARKCYTKHPSTYLDALLEYEKEHGFEKMIKIG
;
A
#
# COMPACT_ATOMS: atom_id res chain seq x y z
N MET A 1 21.39 -1.40 -14.02
CA MET A 1 21.88 -2.80 -14.01
C MET A 1 21.88 -3.33 -15.45
N SER A 2 22.70 -4.33 -15.80
CA SER A 2 22.58 -5.01 -17.11
C SER A 2 21.38 -5.94 -17.13
N ASP A 3 20.77 -6.11 -18.29
CA ASP A 3 19.56 -6.93 -18.50
C ASP A 3 19.76 -8.37 -18.00
N GLU A 4 20.88 -9.01 -18.35
CA GLU A 4 21.24 -10.36 -17.91
C GLU A 4 21.29 -10.49 -16.37
N THR A 5 21.84 -9.48 -15.69
CA THR A 5 21.93 -9.46 -14.22
C THR A 5 20.58 -9.26 -13.55
N VAL A 6 19.67 -8.50 -14.19
CA VAL A 6 18.31 -8.31 -13.69
C VAL A 6 17.51 -9.60 -13.84
N GLU A 7 17.61 -10.27 -14.99
CA GLU A 7 16.93 -11.55 -15.24
C GLU A 7 17.40 -12.65 -14.29
N GLU A 8 18.71 -12.78 -14.10
CA GLU A 8 19.28 -13.74 -13.14
C GLU A 8 18.77 -13.50 -11.72
N LYS A 9 18.76 -12.23 -11.28
CA LYS A 9 18.31 -11.87 -9.93
C LYS A 9 16.80 -12.04 -9.75
N LEU A 10 16.01 -11.73 -10.78
CA LEU A 10 14.57 -12.01 -10.80
C LEU A 10 14.33 -13.50 -10.60
N GLN A 11 14.99 -14.36 -11.37
CA GLN A 11 14.82 -15.82 -11.27
C GLN A 11 15.22 -16.34 -9.88
N GLU A 12 16.35 -15.88 -9.34
CA GLU A 12 16.79 -16.24 -7.99
C GLU A 12 15.72 -15.90 -6.93
N LEU A 13 15.15 -14.69 -7.01
CA LEU A 13 14.10 -14.27 -6.09
C LEU A 13 12.81 -15.07 -6.30
N TYR A 14 12.42 -15.36 -7.55
CA TYR A 14 11.25 -16.19 -7.84
C TYR A 14 11.34 -17.57 -7.21
N ASP A 15 12.47 -18.25 -7.41
CA ASP A 15 12.70 -19.58 -6.84
C ASP A 15 12.67 -19.51 -5.30
N ALA A 16 13.17 -18.42 -4.71
CA ALA A 16 13.12 -18.22 -3.26
C ALA A 16 11.68 -18.04 -2.73
N PHE A 17 10.88 -17.18 -3.38
CA PHE A 17 9.48 -16.97 -3.00
C PHE A 17 8.60 -18.20 -3.23
N GLU A 18 8.87 -19.00 -4.25
CA GLU A 18 8.18 -20.27 -4.47
C GLU A 18 8.40 -21.22 -3.29
N LYS A 19 9.66 -21.38 -2.84
CA LYS A 19 9.99 -22.21 -1.67
C LYS A 19 9.38 -21.71 -0.36
N ILE A 20 9.25 -20.39 -0.19
CA ILE A 20 8.55 -19.81 0.96
C ILE A 20 7.06 -20.20 0.92
N ASN A 21 6.40 -20.00 -0.22
CA ASN A 21 4.97 -20.26 -0.37
C ASN A 21 4.62 -21.76 -0.32
N GLU A 22 5.53 -22.65 -0.73
CA GLU A 22 5.38 -24.10 -0.61
C GLU A 22 5.73 -24.62 0.80
N ALA A 23 6.05 -23.73 1.74
CA ALA A 23 6.50 -24.05 3.10
C ALA A 23 7.79 -24.91 3.16
N GLU A 24 8.60 -24.91 2.08
CA GLU A 24 9.95 -25.48 2.12
C GLU A 24 10.88 -24.63 2.99
N LEU A 25 10.66 -23.30 2.99
CA LEU A 25 11.28 -22.36 3.93
C LEU A 25 10.20 -21.89 4.91
N TYR A 26 10.47 -22.04 6.20
CA TYR A 26 9.56 -21.67 7.28
C TYR A 26 10.31 -21.03 8.44
N ILE A 27 9.57 -20.34 9.30
CA ILE A 27 10.07 -19.78 10.57
C ILE A 27 9.67 -20.73 11.70
N SER A 28 10.56 -20.97 12.65
CA SER A 28 10.22 -21.65 13.90
C SER A 28 9.75 -20.64 14.94
N ALA A 29 8.72 -20.97 15.72
CA ALA A 29 8.30 -20.14 16.83
C ALA A 29 8.13 -20.96 18.11
N GLU A 30 8.49 -20.37 19.24
CA GLU A 30 8.21 -20.89 20.56
C GLU A 30 7.23 -19.95 21.28
N SER A 31 6.11 -20.52 21.76
CA SER A 31 5.13 -19.78 22.56
C SER A 31 5.48 -19.85 24.04
N HIS A 32 5.43 -18.71 24.73
CA HIS A 32 5.57 -18.63 26.19
C HIS A 32 4.47 -17.78 26.81
N GLU A 33 3.91 -18.24 27.93
CA GLU A 33 2.98 -17.48 28.75
C GLU A 33 3.77 -16.49 29.61
N GLU A 34 3.61 -15.18 29.36
CA GLU A 34 4.19 -14.16 30.22
C GLU A 34 3.15 -13.70 31.26
N TYR A 35 3.30 -14.15 32.51
CA TYR A 35 2.44 -13.72 33.62
C TYR A 35 2.81 -12.28 34.06
N SER A 36 2.33 -11.27 33.32
CA SER A 36 2.35 -9.89 33.78
C SER A 36 1.35 -9.71 34.93
N TYR A 37 1.73 -8.97 35.98
CA TYR A 37 0.95 -8.79 37.22
C TYR A 37 -0.39 -8.05 36.96
N GLY A 38 -1.44 -8.78 36.58
CA GLY A 38 -2.80 -8.27 36.45
C GLY A 38 -3.79 -9.39 36.12
N PRO A 39 -5.08 -9.30 36.54
CA PRO A 39 -5.91 -10.50 36.64
C PRO A 39 -6.46 -11.05 35.31
N TRP A 40 -6.19 -10.43 34.15
CA TRP A 40 -6.85 -10.76 32.89
C TRP A 40 -6.10 -10.26 31.65
N HIS A 41 -4.90 -10.75 31.36
CA HIS A 41 -4.29 -10.61 30.02
C HIS A 41 -3.38 -11.82 29.79
N ASP A 42 -3.94 -12.88 29.19
CA ASP A 42 -3.18 -14.00 28.65
C ASP A 42 -2.60 -13.57 27.29
N ASP A 43 -1.63 -12.67 27.30
CA ASP A 43 -0.94 -12.26 26.08
C ASP A 43 0.17 -13.30 25.84
N TRP A 44 -0.14 -14.32 25.03
CA TRP A 44 0.86 -15.27 24.54
C TRP A 44 1.91 -14.51 23.74
N ILE A 45 3.17 -14.58 24.17
CA ILE A 45 4.29 -13.96 23.45
C ILE A 45 4.97 -15.04 22.62
N TRP A 46 5.20 -14.74 21.35
CA TRP A 46 5.89 -15.61 20.42
C TRP A 46 7.36 -15.19 20.30
N GLY A 47 8.27 -16.15 20.55
CA GLY A 47 9.67 -16.02 20.17
C GLY A 47 9.89 -16.64 18.80
N TYR A 48 10.04 -15.81 17.77
CA TYR A 48 10.30 -16.26 16.41
C TYR A 48 11.80 -16.45 16.16
N ASP A 49 12.17 -17.51 15.45
CA ASP A 49 13.53 -17.81 15.02
C ASP A 49 13.57 -18.10 13.51
N ASP A 50 14.05 -17.11 12.74
CA ASP A 50 14.27 -17.20 11.29
C ASP A 50 15.66 -17.76 10.98
N LYS A 51 15.82 -19.07 11.16
CA LYS A 51 17.09 -19.78 10.92
C LYS A 51 17.54 -19.76 9.46
N VAL A 52 16.59 -19.58 8.54
CA VAL A 52 16.77 -19.69 7.09
C VAL A 52 17.04 -18.33 6.45
N GLY A 53 16.70 -17.24 7.13
CA GLY A 53 16.91 -15.87 6.67
C GLY A 53 15.84 -15.41 5.68
N ILE A 54 14.60 -15.87 5.84
CA ILE A 54 13.43 -15.45 5.04
C ILE A 54 13.26 -13.93 5.10
N GLY A 55 13.46 -13.31 6.26
CA GLY A 55 13.39 -11.87 6.42
C GLY A 55 14.41 -11.15 5.53
N GLY A 56 15.63 -11.68 5.46
CA GLY A 56 16.69 -11.17 4.58
C GLY A 56 16.39 -11.32 3.09
N ILE A 57 15.70 -12.40 2.69
CA ILE A 57 15.25 -12.60 1.30
C ILE A 57 14.23 -11.51 0.92
N ILE A 58 13.26 -11.24 1.79
CA ILE A 58 12.24 -10.21 1.56
C ILE A 58 12.89 -8.83 1.48
N GLU A 59 13.81 -8.51 2.40
CA GLU A 59 14.56 -7.24 2.38
C GLU A 59 15.38 -7.05 1.11
N ASP A 60 16.04 -8.12 0.63
CA ASP A 60 16.81 -8.09 -0.62
C ASP A 60 15.89 -7.88 -1.83
N ALA A 61 14.72 -8.53 -1.86
CA ALA A 61 13.72 -8.33 -2.91
C ALA A 61 13.22 -6.88 -2.95
N VAL A 62 12.92 -6.29 -1.79
CA VAL A 62 12.47 -4.88 -1.69
C VAL A 62 13.58 -3.91 -2.12
N ARG A 63 14.84 -4.18 -1.76
CA ARG A 63 15.99 -3.39 -2.23
C ARG A 63 16.15 -3.50 -3.73
N PHE A 64 16.09 -4.71 -4.28
CA PHE A 64 16.20 -4.95 -5.72
C PHE A 64 15.08 -4.24 -6.50
N ALA A 65 13.83 -4.32 -6.04
CA ALA A 65 12.72 -3.61 -6.68
C ALA A 65 12.93 -2.08 -6.69
N ARG A 66 13.47 -1.52 -5.61
CA ARG A 66 13.84 -0.10 -5.53
C ARG A 66 14.92 0.25 -6.54
N ASP A 67 15.93 -0.61 -6.70
CA ASP A 67 16.99 -0.40 -7.69
C ASP A 67 16.44 -0.47 -9.12
N CYS A 68 15.55 -1.42 -9.41
CA CYS A 68 14.83 -1.49 -10.69
C CYS A 68 14.03 -0.20 -10.95
N MET A 69 13.26 0.28 -9.99
CA MET A 69 12.49 1.52 -10.11
C MET A 69 13.40 2.73 -10.37
N ASN A 70 14.54 2.83 -9.66
CA ASN A 70 15.53 3.88 -9.86
C ASN A 70 16.22 3.83 -11.24
N ASP A 71 16.32 2.64 -11.84
CA ASP A 71 16.85 2.38 -13.17
C ASP A 71 15.76 2.45 -14.27
N CYS A 72 14.56 2.94 -13.94
CA CYS A 72 13.39 3.03 -14.85
C CYS A 72 12.88 1.68 -15.38
N ARG A 73 13.20 0.59 -14.67
CA ARG A 73 12.73 -0.78 -14.90
C ARG A 73 11.46 -1.05 -14.10
N TYR A 74 10.38 -0.38 -14.52
CA TYR A 74 9.13 -0.33 -13.76
C TYR A 74 8.39 -1.68 -13.75
N GLU A 75 8.44 -2.44 -14.85
CA GLU A 75 7.79 -3.74 -14.94
C GLU A 75 8.38 -4.74 -13.94
N GLU A 76 9.71 -4.81 -13.87
CA GLU A 76 10.43 -5.67 -12.94
C GLU A 76 10.24 -5.23 -11.48
N ALA A 77 10.22 -3.92 -11.24
CA ALA A 77 9.96 -3.38 -9.90
C ALA A 77 8.56 -3.76 -9.39
N VAL A 78 7.52 -3.51 -10.19
CA VAL A 78 6.13 -3.88 -9.85
C VAL A 78 6.02 -5.38 -9.62
N THR A 79 6.61 -6.18 -10.49
CA THR A 79 6.53 -7.63 -10.43
C THR A 79 7.08 -8.19 -9.11
N ILE A 80 8.24 -7.69 -8.67
CA ILE A 80 8.83 -8.11 -7.40
C ILE A 80 8.07 -7.56 -6.20
N ILE A 81 7.62 -6.30 -6.24
CA ILE A 81 6.86 -5.73 -5.12
C ILE A 81 5.55 -6.49 -4.92
N ASN A 82 4.82 -6.82 -5.99
CA ASN A 82 3.59 -7.60 -5.88
C ASN A 82 3.85 -8.98 -5.28
N ARG A 83 4.94 -9.63 -5.68
CA ARG A 83 5.34 -10.91 -5.08
C ARG A 83 5.64 -10.77 -3.57
N VAL A 84 6.32 -9.70 -3.17
CA VAL A 84 6.60 -9.41 -1.76
C VAL A 84 5.29 -9.15 -0.99
N MET A 85 4.36 -8.41 -1.57
CA MET A 85 3.07 -8.08 -0.94
C MET A 85 2.18 -9.31 -0.75
N GLU A 86 2.27 -10.28 -1.65
CA GLU A 86 1.51 -11.54 -1.62
C GLU A 86 2.16 -12.62 -0.75
N VAL A 87 3.31 -12.34 -0.11
CA VAL A 87 4.02 -13.35 0.67
C VAL A 87 3.19 -13.80 1.87
N SER A 88 3.10 -15.12 2.04
CA SER A 88 2.54 -15.77 3.22
C SER A 88 3.57 -16.76 3.77
N VAL A 89 4.16 -16.44 4.92
CA VAL A 89 5.25 -17.24 5.51
C VAL A 89 4.69 -18.22 6.51
N THR A 90 4.91 -19.51 6.28
CA THR A 90 4.55 -20.55 7.25
C THR A 90 5.45 -20.47 8.48
N VAL A 91 4.83 -20.49 9.65
CA VAL A 91 5.48 -20.57 10.95
C VAL A 91 5.06 -21.87 11.63
N ILE A 92 6.03 -22.60 12.17
CA ILE A 92 5.80 -23.84 12.92
C ILE A 92 6.02 -23.57 14.41
N ASP A 93 4.99 -23.83 15.22
CA ASP A 93 5.10 -23.82 16.69
C ASP A 93 5.83 -25.08 17.14
N GLU A 94 7.05 -24.94 17.67
CA GLU A 94 7.86 -26.07 18.14
C GLU A 94 7.26 -26.77 19.38
N ASN A 95 6.43 -26.08 20.17
CA ASN A 95 5.82 -26.62 21.39
C ASN A 95 4.55 -27.43 21.11
N MET A 96 3.65 -26.90 20.27
CA MET A 96 2.36 -27.52 19.96
C MET A 96 2.41 -28.39 18.70
N GLY A 97 3.36 -28.14 17.79
CA GLY A 97 3.44 -28.78 16.48
C GLY A 97 2.38 -28.31 15.49
N ASP A 98 1.71 -27.19 15.78
CA ASP A 98 0.76 -26.53 14.87
C ASP A 98 1.50 -25.53 13.96
N SER A 99 0.85 -25.12 12.88
CA SER A 99 1.41 -24.13 11.95
C SER A 99 0.41 -23.04 11.61
N PHE A 100 0.89 -21.82 11.49
CA PHE A 100 0.11 -20.66 11.05
C PHE A 100 0.91 -19.86 10.02
N GLU A 101 0.25 -18.90 9.37
CA GLU A 101 0.87 -18.06 8.35
C GLU A 101 1.03 -16.63 8.87
N LEU A 102 2.15 -16.00 8.52
CA LEU A 102 2.40 -14.59 8.71
C LEU A 102 2.39 -13.87 7.36
N SER A 103 1.57 -12.84 7.26
CA SER A 103 1.62 -11.85 6.17
C SER A 103 2.81 -10.91 6.31
N LEU A 104 3.14 -10.18 5.23
CA LEU A 104 4.20 -9.17 5.24
C LEU A 104 4.05 -8.14 6.38
N GLU A 105 2.83 -7.66 6.63
CA GLU A 105 2.56 -6.69 7.71
C GLU A 105 2.97 -7.26 9.07
N GLN A 106 2.53 -8.49 9.35
CA GLN A 106 2.83 -9.15 10.62
C GLN A 106 4.33 -9.44 10.75
N MET A 107 5.02 -9.80 9.65
CA MET A 107 6.48 -9.96 9.69
C MET A 107 7.21 -8.67 10.05
N VAL A 108 6.71 -7.52 9.62
CA VAL A 108 7.27 -6.20 10.00
C VAL A 108 6.93 -5.87 11.46
N GLU A 109 5.69 -6.12 11.89
CA GLU A 109 5.25 -5.90 13.28
C GLU A 109 6.05 -6.72 14.29
N GLU A 110 6.33 -7.99 13.96
CA GLU A 110 7.12 -8.91 14.77
C GLU A 110 8.65 -8.71 14.62
N ASN A 111 9.09 -7.68 13.88
CA ASN A 111 10.50 -7.37 13.62
C ASN A 111 11.30 -8.51 12.97
N LEU A 112 10.63 -9.34 12.15
CA LEU A 112 11.26 -10.36 11.32
C LEU A 112 11.78 -9.78 10.00
N VAL A 113 11.18 -8.67 9.56
CA VAL A 113 11.56 -7.95 8.34
C VAL A 113 11.71 -6.46 8.66
N TYR A 114 12.84 -5.87 8.28
CA TYR A 114 13.14 -4.46 8.52
C TYR A 114 12.97 -3.61 7.25
N ILE A 115 11.72 -3.46 6.80
CA ILE A 115 11.36 -2.60 5.67
C ILE A 115 10.38 -1.50 6.04
N SER A 116 10.37 -0.43 5.27
CA SER A 116 9.31 0.59 5.34
C SER A 116 8.17 0.20 4.40
N LEU A 117 7.04 -0.24 4.97
CA LEU A 117 5.82 -0.51 4.19
C LEU A 117 5.32 0.73 3.44
N LYS A 118 5.54 1.93 4.01
CA LYS A 118 5.24 3.20 3.35
C LYS A 118 6.10 3.40 2.10
N GLU A 119 7.41 3.15 2.18
CA GLU A 119 8.28 3.24 1.00
C GLU A 119 7.93 2.19 -0.05
N LEU A 120 7.64 0.96 0.36
CA LEU A 120 7.19 -0.12 -0.53
C LEU A 120 5.93 0.31 -1.31
N ALA A 121 4.91 0.80 -0.61
CA ALA A 121 3.65 1.28 -1.18
C ALA A 121 3.88 2.41 -2.20
N LEU A 122 4.70 3.40 -1.85
CA LEU A 122 5.02 4.51 -2.75
C LEU A 122 5.78 4.05 -4.00
N ASN A 123 6.72 3.11 -3.85
CA ASN A 123 7.51 2.59 -4.96
C ASN A 123 6.63 1.85 -5.98
N VAL A 124 5.66 1.04 -5.53
CA VAL A 124 4.76 0.33 -6.45
C VAL A 124 3.77 1.28 -7.11
N LEU A 125 3.17 2.22 -6.37
CA LEU A 125 2.24 3.21 -6.96
C LEU A 125 2.93 4.07 -8.01
N TYR A 126 4.14 4.54 -7.73
CA TYR A 126 4.92 5.30 -8.70
C TYR A 126 5.26 4.46 -9.94
N SER A 127 5.70 3.21 -9.75
CA SER A 127 6.06 2.32 -10.86
C SER A 127 4.85 1.97 -11.73
N GLU A 128 3.71 1.68 -11.13
CA GLU A 128 2.44 1.44 -11.83
C GLU A 128 1.95 2.69 -12.56
N TYR A 129 2.09 3.87 -11.95
CA TYR A 129 1.75 5.12 -12.62
C TYR A 129 2.54 5.28 -13.94
N ARG A 130 3.81 4.91 -13.93
CA ARG A 130 4.71 5.00 -15.10
C ARG A 130 4.46 3.91 -16.13
N LEU A 131 4.14 2.71 -15.69
CA LEU A 131 3.94 1.54 -16.55
C LEU A 131 2.59 1.57 -17.26
N GLN A 132 1.54 1.98 -16.55
CA GLN A 132 0.17 1.81 -17.02
C GLN A 132 -0.31 2.94 -17.96
N PRO A 133 -1.09 2.58 -18.99
CA PRO A 133 -1.72 3.57 -19.85
C PRO A 133 -2.80 4.36 -19.07
N MET A 134 -3.05 5.60 -19.51
CA MET A 134 -3.89 6.56 -18.80
C MET A 134 -5.31 6.06 -18.49
N ASP A 135 -5.89 5.25 -19.37
CA ASP A 135 -7.25 4.70 -19.24
C ASP A 135 -7.37 3.60 -18.17
N LYS A 136 -6.29 2.87 -17.89
CA LYS A 136 -6.25 1.79 -16.88
C LYS A 136 -5.65 2.22 -15.56
N ARG A 137 -4.83 3.27 -15.57
CA ARG A 137 -4.07 3.73 -14.41
C ARG A 137 -4.93 3.94 -13.16
N PRO A 138 -6.14 4.55 -13.22
CA PRO A 138 -6.97 4.69 -12.03
C PRO A 138 -7.46 3.38 -11.43
N GLU A 139 -7.79 2.40 -12.27
CA GLU A 139 -8.26 1.11 -11.79
C GLU A 139 -7.14 0.38 -11.03
N ILE A 140 -5.98 0.26 -11.68
CA ILE A 140 -4.83 -0.47 -11.14
C ILE A 140 -4.31 0.19 -9.84
N LEU A 141 -4.16 1.51 -9.82
CA LEU A 141 -3.71 2.19 -8.60
C LEU A 141 -4.70 2.04 -7.44
N TYR A 142 -6.00 2.03 -7.72
CA TYR A 142 -7.03 1.90 -6.67
C TYR A 142 -7.04 0.51 -6.01
N GLU A 143 -6.66 -0.55 -6.72
CA GLU A 143 -6.57 -1.91 -6.17
C GLU A 143 -5.57 -1.98 -5.01
N TYR A 144 -4.47 -1.26 -5.08
CA TYR A 144 -3.48 -1.21 -4.00
C TYR A 144 -4.01 -0.57 -2.70
N PHE A 145 -5.00 0.32 -2.78
CA PHE A 145 -5.61 0.92 -1.58
C PHE A 145 -6.52 -0.05 -0.80
N GLN A 146 -6.63 -1.31 -1.23
CA GLN A 146 -7.26 -2.36 -0.42
C GLN A 146 -6.33 -2.88 0.70
N TYR A 147 -5.02 -2.67 0.59
CA TYR A 147 -4.05 -3.09 1.59
C TYR A 147 -3.97 -2.08 2.76
N PRO A 148 -3.98 -2.52 4.02
CA PRO A 148 -3.97 -1.64 5.21
C PRO A 148 -2.87 -0.58 5.22
N TYR A 149 -1.64 -0.90 4.80
CA TYR A 149 -0.51 0.04 4.80
C TYR A 149 -0.55 1.10 3.68
N PHE A 150 -1.56 1.06 2.79
CA PHE A 150 -1.81 2.12 1.81
C PHE A 150 -2.78 3.20 2.33
N LYS A 151 -3.42 2.97 3.48
CA LYS A 151 -4.46 3.88 4.01
C LYS A 151 -3.97 5.31 4.23
N ASP A 152 -2.71 5.47 4.60
CA ASP A 152 -2.09 6.75 4.94
C ASP A 152 -1.30 7.37 3.77
N ILE A 153 -1.38 6.76 2.57
CA ILE A 153 -0.77 7.30 1.37
C ILE A 153 -1.71 8.34 0.74
N HIS A 154 -1.17 9.54 0.53
CA HIS A 154 -1.86 10.61 -0.20
C HIS A 154 -1.45 10.61 -1.67
N ILE A 155 -2.33 11.11 -2.53
CA ILE A 155 -2.04 11.19 -3.97
C ILE A 155 -0.80 12.06 -4.27
N GLU A 156 -0.59 13.12 -3.47
CA GLU A 156 0.56 14.02 -3.58
C GLU A 156 1.89 13.34 -3.24
N ASP A 157 1.86 12.33 -2.36
CA ASP A 157 3.06 11.56 -2.01
C ASP A 157 3.57 10.81 -3.24
N ILE A 158 2.66 10.23 -4.05
CA ILE A 158 2.99 9.49 -5.28
C ILE A 158 3.72 10.42 -6.27
N PHE A 159 3.29 11.68 -6.35
CA PHE A 159 3.88 12.67 -7.26
C PHE A 159 5.27 13.15 -6.82
N SER A 160 5.66 12.87 -5.58
CA SER A 160 6.89 13.39 -4.97
C SER A 160 8.02 12.36 -4.84
N VAL A 161 7.77 11.09 -5.17
CA VAL A 161 8.70 9.96 -4.92
C VAL A 161 9.72 9.76 -6.05
N GLY A 162 9.29 9.96 -7.29
CA GLY A 162 10.07 9.65 -8.48
C GLY A 162 11.24 10.58 -8.77
N ARG A 163 12.27 10.05 -9.45
CA ARG A 163 13.32 10.88 -10.05
C ARG A 163 12.84 11.70 -11.24
N GLU A 164 11.80 11.22 -11.91
CA GLU A 164 11.26 11.84 -13.11
C GLU A 164 9.95 12.57 -12.75
N GLU A 165 9.79 13.78 -13.26
CA GLU A 165 8.52 14.49 -13.15
C GLU A 165 7.42 13.70 -13.85
N LEU A 166 6.29 13.52 -13.16
CA LEU A 166 5.12 12.88 -13.74
C LEU A 166 4.46 13.85 -14.72
N THR A 167 4.22 13.37 -15.95
CA THR A 167 3.47 14.13 -16.95
C THR A 167 1.99 13.82 -16.86
N ASP A 168 1.17 14.74 -17.38
CA ASP A 168 -0.28 14.55 -17.52
C ASP A 168 -1.02 14.33 -16.18
N THR A 169 -0.49 14.87 -15.08
CA THR A 169 -1.07 14.76 -13.74
C THR A 169 -2.52 15.24 -13.69
N ASP A 170 -2.82 16.36 -14.35
CA ASP A 170 -4.17 16.94 -14.37
C ASP A 170 -5.17 16.03 -15.10
N ALA A 171 -4.75 15.46 -16.24
CA ALA A 171 -5.57 14.53 -17.02
C ALA A 171 -5.79 13.22 -16.25
N PHE A 172 -4.76 12.72 -15.59
CA PHE A 172 -4.89 11.57 -14.69
C PHE A 172 -5.85 11.87 -13.54
N LEU A 173 -5.71 13.00 -12.85
CA LEU A 173 -6.57 13.37 -11.72
C LEU A 173 -8.04 13.48 -12.13
N GLN A 174 -8.34 13.95 -13.34
CA GLN A 174 -9.70 13.92 -13.88
C GLN A 174 -10.21 12.48 -14.01
N SER A 175 -9.44 11.60 -14.65
CA SER A 175 -9.81 10.19 -14.81
C SER A 175 -9.91 9.45 -13.47
N TRP A 176 -9.08 9.83 -12.50
CA TRP A 176 -9.08 9.30 -11.14
C TRP A 176 -10.35 9.70 -10.38
N ILE A 177 -10.73 10.98 -10.45
CA ILE A 177 -12.00 11.47 -9.87
C ILE A 177 -13.19 10.73 -10.48
N ASP A 178 -13.24 10.63 -11.82
CA ASP A 178 -14.33 9.95 -12.52
C ASP A 178 -14.44 8.47 -12.11
N TYR A 179 -13.31 7.78 -11.99
CA TYR A 179 -13.26 6.40 -11.51
C TYR A 179 -13.73 6.28 -10.06
N LEU A 180 -13.22 7.12 -9.15
CA LEU A 180 -13.52 7.06 -7.73
C LEU A 180 -14.98 7.38 -7.41
N MET A 181 -15.61 8.30 -8.16
CA MET A 181 -17.04 8.58 -8.03
C MET A 181 -17.93 7.36 -8.29
N LEU A 182 -17.41 6.34 -8.98
CA LEU A 182 -18.11 5.08 -9.24
C LEU A 182 -17.82 4.02 -8.18
N GLN A 183 -16.79 4.19 -7.37
CA GLN A 183 -16.43 3.24 -6.32
C GLN A 183 -17.28 3.44 -5.05
N ASN A 184 -17.16 2.50 -4.12
CA ASN A 184 -17.76 2.64 -2.80
C ASN A 184 -16.67 2.42 -1.74
N GLY A 185 -16.93 2.90 -0.53
CA GLY A 185 -16.06 2.69 0.62
C GLY A 185 -15.37 3.96 1.11
N GLU A 186 -14.69 3.80 2.23
CA GLU A 186 -13.93 4.87 2.87
C GLU A 186 -12.71 5.29 2.03
N PRO A 187 -11.88 4.36 1.49
CA PRO A 187 -10.70 4.74 0.70
C PRO A 187 -11.05 5.60 -0.51
N SER A 188 -12.11 5.23 -1.25
CA SER A 188 -12.56 6.01 -2.41
C SER A 188 -13.05 7.40 -2.04
N THR A 189 -13.76 7.54 -0.91
CA THR A 189 -14.21 8.86 -0.43
C THR A 189 -13.03 9.76 -0.07
N ARG A 190 -12.06 9.24 0.67
CA ARG A 190 -10.84 9.97 1.06
C ARG A 190 -10.04 10.41 -0.18
N LEU A 191 -9.74 9.47 -1.07
CA LEU A 191 -8.94 9.74 -2.27
C LEU A 191 -9.68 10.69 -3.25
N LEU A 192 -11.01 10.61 -3.30
CA LEU A 192 -11.84 11.50 -4.11
C LEU A 192 -11.75 12.94 -3.59
N LYS A 193 -11.81 13.11 -2.27
CA LYS A 193 -11.64 14.42 -1.63
C LYS A 193 -10.28 15.02 -1.95
N GLU A 194 -9.20 14.24 -1.78
CA GLU A 194 -7.84 14.70 -2.06
C GLU A 194 -7.67 15.16 -3.51
N ALA A 195 -8.09 14.32 -4.46
CA ALA A 195 -7.98 14.64 -5.88
C ALA A 195 -8.84 15.85 -6.29
N ALA A 196 -10.05 15.95 -5.74
CA ALA A 196 -10.95 17.08 -5.97
C ALA A 196 -10.35 18.41 -5.48
N LEU A 197 -9.77 18.40 -4.27
CA LEU A 197 -9.13 19.57 -3.69
C LEU A 197 -7.90 19.98 -4.49
N TYR A 198 -7.08 19.00 -4.91
CA TYR A 198 -5.89 19.27 -5.72
C TYR A 198 -6.24 19.93 -7.05
N LEU A 199 -7.24 19.40 -7.78
CA LEU A 199 -7.54 19.84 -9.14
C LEU A 199 -8.48 21.06 -9.21
N TYR A 200 -9.46 21.14 -8.31
CA TYR A 200 -10.55 22.12 -8.40
C TYR A 200 -10.71 22.99 -7.15
N GLY A 201 -9.96 22.72 -6.07
CA GLY A 201 -10.11 23.41 -4.80
C GLY A 201 -11.46 23.16 -4.11
N SER A 202 -11.74 23.96 -3.08
CA SER A 202 -12.92 23.80 -2.22
C SER A 202 -14.26 23.95 -2.98
N ASP A 203 -14.32 24.84 -3.97
CA ASP A 203 -15.51 25.03 -4.81
C ASP A 203 -15.82 23.78 -5.67
N GLY A 204 -14.80 23.12 -6.21
CA GLY A 204 -15.00 21.91 -7.02
C GLY A 204 -15.39 20.68 -6.23
N LEU A 205 -14.96 20.59 -4.96
CA LEU A 205 -15.37 19.50 -4.06
C LEU A 205 -16.89 19.49 -3.84
N VAL A 206 -17.55 20.65 -3.79
CA VAL A 206 -19.01 20.76 -3.69
C VAL A 206 -19.70 20.23 -4.95
N GLU A 207 -19.18 20.56 -6.13
CA GLU A 207 -19.74 20.08 -7.40
C GLU A 207 -19.59 18.57 -7.54
N ILE A 208 -18.49 18.00 -7.06
CA ILE A 208 -18.30 16.55 -7.00
C ILE A 208 -19.27 15.92 -6.01
N ALA A 209 -19.43 16.49 -4.81
CA ALA A 209 -20.39 16.02 -3.80
C ALA A 209 -21.83 15.99 -4.36
N ARG A 210 -22.21 17.02 -5.13
CA ARG A 210 -23.52 17.07 -5.83
C ARG A 210 -23.74 15.94 -6.84
N LYS A 211 -22.68 15.47 -7.49
CA LYS A 211 -22.77 14.39 -8.49
C LYS A 211 -22.75 13.00 -7.87
N CYS A 212 -22.01 12.80 -6.77
CA CYS A 212 -21.77 11.48 -6.19
C CYS A 212 -22.44 11.22 -4.83
N TYR A 213 -23.34 12.09 -4.37
CA TYR A 213 -23.99 12.03 -3.05
C TYR A 213 -24.65 10.69 -2.68
N THR A 214 -25.08 9.90 -3.66
CA THR A 214 -25.69 8.59 -3.41
C THR A 214 -24.67 7.54 -2.97
N LYS A 215 -23.42 7.66 -3.44
CA LYS A 215 -22.31 6.75 -3.12
C LYS A 215 -21.40 7.30 -2.03
N HIS A 216 -21.16 8.62 -2.04
CA HIS A 216 -20.27 9.30 -1.10
C HIS A 216 -20.97 10.46 -0.38
N PRO A 217 -22.01 10.20 0.44
CA PRO A 217 -22.75 11.27 1.12
C PRO A 217 -21.87 12.11 2.06
N SER A 218 -20.78 11.53 2.59
CA SER A 218 -19.81 12.22 3.45
C SER A 218 -19.04 13.35 2.75
N THR A 219 -18.96 13.35 1.41
CA THR A 219 -18.26 14.40 0.65
C THR A 219 -18.84 15.80 0.86
N TYR A 220 -20.13 15.91 1.20
CA TYR A 220 -20.72 17.18 1.60
C TYR A 220 -20.19 17.69 2.94
N LEU A 221 -20.02 16.79 3.91
CA LEU A 221 -19.43 17.14 5.19
C LEU A 221 -17.97 17.57 4.99
N ASP A 222 -17.23 16.85 4.14
CA ASP A 222 -15.87 17.23 3.77
C ASP A 222 -15.81 18.63 3.16
N ALA A 223 -16.70 18.95 2.21
CA ALA A 223 -16.74 20.28 1.60
C ALA A 223 -17.06 21.39 2.62
N LEU A 224 -17.97 21.13 3.57
CA LEU A 224 -18.29 22.07 4.64
C LEU A 224 -17.09 22.32 5.56
N LEU A 225 -16.37 21.26 5.93
CA LEU A 225 -15.17 21.35 6.77
C LEU A 225 -14.05 22.11 6.07
N GLU A 226 -13.87 21.95 4.76
CA GLU A 226 -12.87 22.73 4.01
C GLU A 226 -13.25 24.22 3.94
N TYR A 227 -14.52 24.57 3.73
CA TYR A 227 -14.95 25.97 3.80
C TYR A 227 -14.84 26.57 5.20
N GLU A 228 -15.02 25.78 6.27
CA GLU A 228 -14.80 26.26 7.63
C GLU A 228 -13.34 26.68 7.84
N LYS A 229 -12.38 25.87 7.36
CA LYS A 229 -10.95 26.20 7.40
C LYS A 229 -10.62 27.45 6.60
N GLU A 230 -11.29 27.66 5.46
CA GLU A 230 -11.15 28.85 4.62
C GLU A 230 -11.94 30.07 5.13
N HIS A 231 -12.66 29.96 6.27
CA HIS A 231 -13.58 30.97 6.79
C HIS A 231 -14.70 31.37 5.82
N GLY A 232 -15.08 30.46 4.91
CA GLY A 232 -16.08 30.63 3.84
C GLY A 232 -17.53 30.43 4.28
N PHE A 233 -17.95 30.99 5.40
CA PHE A 233 -19.28 30.74 5.99
C PHE A 233 -20.45 31.06 5.05
N GLU A 234 -20.34 32.08 4.19
CA GLU A 234 -21.37 32.39 3.18
C GLU A 234 -21.55 31.28 2.14
N LYS A 235 -20.49 30.52 1.81
CA LYS A 235 -20.56 29.39 0.89
C LYS A 235 -21.21 28.18 1.56
N MET A 236 -20.95 27.96 2.85
CA MET A 236 -21.58 26.88 3.63
C MET A 236 -23.10 27.01 3.67
N ILE A 237 -23.62 28.23 3.87
CA ILE A 237 -25.07 28.50 3.88
C ILE A 237 -25.74 28.17 2.54
N LYS A 238 -25.02 28.26 1.41
CA LYS A 238 -25.57 27.94 0.07
C LYS A 238 -25.63 26.45 -0.23
N ILE A 239 -24.99 25.61 0.58
CA ILE A 239 -25.00 24.14 0.43
C ILE A 239 -26.22 23.53 1.15
N GLY A 240 -26.58 24.06 2.32
CA GLY A 240 -27.73 23.62 3.12
C GLY A 240 -29.06 24.16 2.63
#